data_AF-A0A951QPZ5-F1
#
_entry.id   AF-A0A951QPZ5-F1
#
_cell.length_a   1.000
_cell.length_b   1.000
_cell.length_c   1.000
_cell.angle_alpha   90.00
_cell.angle_beta   90.00
_cell.angle_gamma   90.00
#
_symmetry.space_group_name_H-M   'P 1'
#
loop_
_entity.id
_entity.type
_entity.pdbx_description
1 polymer ?
#
loop_
_entity_poly.entity_id
_entity_poly.type
_entity_poly.pdbx_seq_one_letter_code
_entity_poly.pdbx_strand_id
1 'polypeptide(L)'
;MKKIMFLIEEKKQEFAKLPLFKFMQDKKLQPRQRLSFAPCMAHFIMSFGDLNNYVLRSKQEEETLQRIVNRYTYEDDNHWPWFLTDIENLDLNAEMSIPQALRYLWGEESKITRQLAYQIAGHTLQADPVIKFVVVQVLEATGDVFFSISNEIAFELQALTKNEYLFFGEAHIREENEHVIATAEAENFIAEIEFTDSQRQEALYVVDKIFQIFTEWTYELLAYAQNHPVEPAKLKQFEAAQMLCV
;
A
#
# COMPACT_ATOMS: atom_id res chain seq x y z
N MET A 1 -16.14 18.20 -6.53
CA MET A 1 -14.81 17.64 -6.23
C MET A 1 -13.95 18.42 -5.20
N LYS A 2 -13.66 19.72 -5.38
CA LYS A 2 -12.69 20.49 -4.54
C LYS A 2 -12.72 20.27 -3.02
N LYS A 3 -13.92 20.27 -2.41
CA LYS A 3 -14.07 20.05 -0.96
C LYS A 3 -13.62 18.65 -0.52
N ILE A 4 -13.85 17.64 -1.35
CA ILE A 4 -13.47 16.25 -1.08
C ILE A 4 -11.94 16.12 -1.18
N MET A 5 -11.32 16.68 -2.21
CA MET A 5 -9.85 16.69 -2.33
C MET A 5 -9.17 17.44 -1.19
N PHE A 6 -9.73 18.56 -0.73
CA PHE A 6 -9.23 19.27 0.45
C PHE A 6 -9.28 18.38 1.70
N LEU A 7 -10.39 17.65 1.91
CA LEU A 7 -10.49 16.71 3.03
C LEU A 7 -9.47 15.57 2.91
N ILE A 8 -9.28 15.00 1.71
CA ILE A 8 -8.29 13.95 1.48
C ILE A 8 -6.88 14.44 1.85
N GLU A 9 -6.51 15.65 1.42
CA GLU A 9 -5.20 16.23 1.74
C GLU A 9 -5.04 16.52 3.24
N GLU A 10 -6.07 17.06 3.90
CA GLU A 10 -6.07 17.25 5.35
C GLU A 10 -5.85 15.91 6.08
N LYS A 11 -6.60 14.88 5.69
CA LYS A 11 -6.51 13.53 6.28
C LYS A 11 -5.18 12.86 6.00
N LYS A 12 -4.61 13.04 4.80
CA LYS A 12 -3.27 12.58 4.44
C LYS A 12 -2.20 13.17 5.37
N GLN A 13 -2.28 14.47 5.66
CA GLN A 13 -1.36 15.14 6.58
C GLN A 13 -1.52 14.69 8.04
N GLU A 14 -2.73 14.31 8.47
CA GLU A 14 -2.96 13.66 9.77
C GLU A 14 -2.37 12.26 9.79
N PHE A 15 -2.64 11.47 8.75
CA PHE A 15 -2.16 10.10 8.57
C PHE A 15 -0.63 10.01 8.61
N ALA A 16 0.08 10.90 7.91
CA ALA A 16 1.54 10.94 7.87
C ALA A 16 2.22 11.15 9.24
N LYS A 17 1.48 11.56 10.27
CA LYS A 17 2.01 11.78 11.63
C LYS A 17 1.87 10.56 12.53
N LEU A 18 1.25 9.48 12.05
CA LEU A 18 0.97 8.28 12.84
C LEU A 18 2.26 7.56 13.29
N PRO A 19 2.21 6.81 14.40
CA PRO A 19 3.41 6.21 15.01
C PRO A 19 4.18 5.24 14.12
N LEU A 20 3.50 4.50 13.23
CA LEU A 20 4.17 3.60 12.27
C LEU A 20 5.21 4.35 11.43
N PHE A 21 4.86 5.52 10.91
CA PHE A 21 5.76 6.30 10.05
C PHE A 21 6.98 6.82 10.81
N LYS A 22 6.81 7.16 12.10
CA LYS A 22 7.95 7.50 12.99
C LYS A 22 8.87 6.29 13.21
N PHE A 23 8.30 5.11 13.39
CA PHE A 23 9.08 3.85 13.50
C PHE A 23 9.84 3.56 12.20
N MET A 24 9.21 3.73 11.04
CA MET A 24 9.83 3.57 9.72
C MET A 24 10.99 4.56 9.47
N GLN A 25 10.95 5.74 10.08
CA GLN A 25 11.97 6.78 9.94
C GLN A 25 13.09 6.70 11.00
N ASP A 26 12.97 5.88 12.04
CA ASP A 26 13.93 5.83 13.15
C ASP A 26 15.26 5.20 12.74
N LYS A 27 16.22 6.03 12.29
CA LYS A 27 17.56 5.58 11.87
C LYS A 27 18.40 4.92 12.98
N LYS A 28 17.93 4.84 14.23
CA LYS A 28 18.55 3.98 15.25
C LYS A 28 18.30 2.50 15.00
N LEU A 29 17.22 2.17 14.27
CA LEU A 29 16.87 0.82 13.85
C LEU A 29 17.50 0.53 12.48
N GLN A 30 17.92 -0.72 12.29
CA GLN A 30 18.39 -1.19 10.99
C GLN A 30 17.25 -1.10 9.96
N PRO A 31 17.54 -0.78 8.67
CA PRO A 31 16.53 -0.66 7.62
C PRO A 31 15.55 -1.84 7.54
N ARG A 32 16.05 -3.07 7.66
CA ARG A 32 15.21 -4.29 7.65
C ARG A 32 14.20 -4.31 8.81
N GLN A 33 14.61 -3.88 10.01
CA GLN A 33 13.70 -3.79 11.17
C GLN A 33 12.57 -2.80 10.92
N ARG A 34 12.86 -1.71 10.20
CA ARG A 34 11.88 -0.67 9.87
C ARG A 34 10.81 -1.13 8.87
N LEU A 35 10.98 -2.29 8.25
CA LEU A 35 10.00 -2.98 7.38
C LEU A 35 9.59 -4.36 7.93
N SER A 36 9.89 -4.69 9.19
CA SER A 36 9.60 -6.00 9.79
C SER A 36 8.11 -6.36 9.84
N PHE A 37 7.21 -5.38 9.69
CA PHE A 37 5.77 -5.59 9.58
C PHE A 37 5.31 -6.07 8.20
N ALA A 38 6.17 -6.12 7.18
CA ALA A 38 5.79 -6.44 5.81
C ALA A 38 4.98 -7.76 5.70
N PRO A 39 5.34 -8.87 6.37
CA PRO A 39 4.53 -10.08 6.35
C PRO A 39 3.09 -9.88 6.85
N CYS A 40 2.85 -8.95 7.77
CA CYS A 40 1.52 -8.66 8.32
C CYS A 40 0.61 -7.98 7.29
N MET A 41 1.19 -7.39 6.24
CA MET A 41 0.46 -6.75 5.14
C MET A 41 -0.08 -7.76 4.12
N ALA A 42 0.46 -8.99 4.13
CA ALA A 42 0.32 -9.94 3.02
C ALA A 42 -1.13 -10.17 2.57
N HIS A 43 -2.06 -10.37 3.51
CA HIS A 43 -3.47 -10.58 3.14
C HIS A 43 -4.03 -9.39 2.38
N PHE A 44 -3.77 -8.15 2.82
CA PHE A 44 -4.27 -6.96 2.14
C PHE A 44 -3.65 -6.80 0.76
N ILE A 45 -2.32 -6.93 0.62
CA ILE A 45 -1.64 -6.79 -0.67
C ILE A 45 -2.14 -7.81 -1.69
N MET A 46 -2.35 -9.07 -1.29
CA MET A 46 -2.93 -10.07 -2.18
C MET A 46 -4.38 -9.75 -2.54
N SER A 47 -5.17 -9.31 -1.55
CA SER A 47 -6.59 -8.93 -1.76
C SER A 47 -6.74 -7.64 -2.57
N PHE A 48 -5.70 -6.82 -2.67
CA PHE A 48 -5.75 -5.58 -3.42
C PHE A 48 -5.84 -5.83 -4.94
N GLY A 49 -5.17 -6.87 -5.44
CA GLY A 49 -5.39 -7.36 -6.80
C GLY A 49 -6.85 -7.77 -7.04
N ASP A 50 -7.47 -8.44 -6.06
CA ASP A 50 -8.90 -8.82 -6.13
C ASP A 50 -9.83 -7.60 -6.06
N LEU A 51 -9.54 -6.61 -5.23
CA LEU A 51 -10.29 -5.35 -5.18
C LEU A 51 -10.29 -4.66 -6.55
N ASN A 52 -9.12 -4.55 -7.16
CA ASN A 52 -8.99 -3.97 -8.49
C ASN A 52 -9.76 -4.78 -9.53
N ASN A 53 -9.59 -6.10 -9.56
CA ASN A 53 -10.20 -6.97 -10.58
C ASN A 53 -11.72 -7.14 -10.46
N TYR A 54 -12.23 -7.29 -9.24
CA TYR A 54 -13.59 -7.79 -8.99
C TYR A 54 -14.53 -6.79 -8.32
N VAL A 55 -14.01 -5.65 -7.84
CA VAL A 55 -14.80 -4.67 -7.08
C VAL A 55 -14.81 -3.30 -7.77
N LEU A 56 -13.62 -2.72 -7.98
CA LEU A 56 -13.48 -1.38 -8.54
C LEU A 56 -13.76 -1.37 -10.05
N ARG A 57 -13.16 -2.32 -10.78
CA ARG A 57 -13.30 -2.46 -12.23
C ARG A 57 -14.74 -2.84 -12.61
N SER A 58 -15.27 -2.21 -13.65
CA SER A 58 -16.59 -2.51 -14.21
C SER A 58 -16.53 -2.59 -15.72
N LYS A 59 -17.33 -3.50 -16.32
CA LYS A 59 -17.47 -3.61 -17.78
C LYS A 59 -18.34 -2.49 -18.37
N GLN A 60 -18.99 -1.68 -17.54
CA GLN A 60 -19.81 -0.55 -17.98
C GLN A 60 -18.91 0.66 -18.28
N GLU A 61 -18.18 0.59 -19.39
CA GLU A 61 -17.19 1.60 -19.82
C GLU A 61 -17.83 2.86 -20.47
N GLU A 62 -19.16 2.92 -20.55
CA GLU A 62 -19.86 4.06 -21.16
C GLU A 62 -19.65 5.35 -20.36
N GLU A 63 -19.50 5.26 -19.03
CA GLU A 63 -19.23 6.39 -18.16
C GLU A 63 -17.74 6.75 -18.13
N THR A 64 -17.42 8.02 -18.42
CA THR A 64 -16.04 8.52 -18.46
C THR A 64 -15.28 8.27 -17.16
N LEU A 65 -15.93 8.45 -16.02
CA LEU A 65 -15.29 8.28 -14.72
C LEU A 65 -14.98 6.81 -14.43
N GLN A 66 -15.86 5.88 -14.83
CA GLN A 66 -15.59 4.45 -14.71
C GLN A 66 -14.42 4.01 -15.59
N ARG A 67 -14.21 4.63 -16.77
CA ARG A 67 -13.03 4.35 -17.60
C ARG A 67 -11.73 4.76 -16.90
N ILE A 68 -11.74 5.89 -16.19
CA ILE A 68 -10.58 6.35 -15.40
C ILE A 68 -10.31 5.37 -14.26
N VAL A 69 -11.34 4.97 -13.51
CA VAL A 69 -11.21 3.95 -12.45
C VAL A 69 -10.69 2.63 -13.02
N ASN A 70 -11.24 2.15 -14.14
CA ASN A 70 -10.78 0.91 -14.76
C ASN A 70 -9.30 1.00 -15.15
N ARG A 71 -8.86 2.12 -15.73
CA ARG A 71 -7.48 2.32 -16.14
C ARG A 71 -6.53 2.17 -14.96
N TYR A 72 -6.81 2.84 -13.86
CA TYR A 72 -6.09 2.68 -12.59
C TYR A 72 -6.05 1.21 -12.15
N THR A 73 -7.20 0.52 -12.17
CA THR A 73 -7.23 -0.90 -11.73
C THR A 73 -6.41 -1.83 -12.61
N TYR A 74 -6.07 -1.47 -13.85
CA TYR A 74 -5.19 -2.29 -14.69
C TYR A 74 -3.71 -2.00 -14.46
N GLU A 75 -3.39 -0.79 -13.98
CA GLU A 75 -2.03 -0.39 -13.63
C GLU A 75 -1.63 -1.06 -12.32
N ASP A 76 -2.55 -1.12 -11.36
CA ASP A 76 -2.23 -1.45 -9.96
C ASP A 76 -2.54 -2.92 -9.55
N ASP A 77 -3.27 -3.70 -10.36
CA ASP A 77 -3.71 -5.05 -9.96
C ASP A 77 -2.60 -6.11 -9.86
N ASN A 78 -1.41 -5.78 -10.36
CA ASN A 78 -0.31 -6.73 -10.49
C ASN A 78 0.96 -6.29 -9.73
N HIS A 79 0.83 -5.46 -8.70
CA HIS A 79 1.95 -5.09 -7.81
C HIS A 79 2.30 -6.17 -6.77
N TRP A 80 1.40 -7.13 -6.51
CA TRP A 80 1.63 -8.20 -5.53
C TRP A 80 2.86 -9.11 -5.79
N PRO A 81 3.33 -9.38 -7.03
CA PRO A 81 4.55 -10.15 -7.27
C PRO A 81 5.80 -9.40 -6.81
N TRP A 82 5.81 -8.06 -6.88
CA TRP A 82 6.90 -7.26 -6.34
C TRP A 82 6.95 -7.38 -4.82
N PHE A 83 5.80 -7.39 -4.16
CA PHE A 83 5.73 -7.57 -2.71
C PHE A 83 6.35 -8.92 -2.30
N LEU A 84 6.05 -10.00 -3.04
CA LEU A 84 6.67 -11.31 -2.78
C LEU A 84 8.19 -11.28 -2.93
N THR A 85 8.68 -10.65 -4.01
CA THR A 85 10.12 -10.47 -4.24
C THR A 85 10.78 -9.74 -3.07
N ASP A 86 10.14 -8.68 -2.58
CA ASP A 86 10.66 -7.90 -1.47
C ASP A 86 10.64 -8.67 -0.15
N ILE A 87 9.61 -9.50 0.11
CA ILE A 87 9.58 -10.38 1.29
C ILE A 87 10.74 -11.37 1.27
N GLU A 88 11.08 -11.94 0.12
CA GLU A 88 12.25 -12.81 -0.03
C GLU A 88 13.56 -12.03 0.18
N ASN A 89 13.70 -10.85 -0.42
CA ASN A 89 14.89 -10.01 -0.30
C ASN A 89 15.10 -9.42 1.10
N LEU A 90 14.02 -9.30 1.88
CA LEU A 90 14.04 -8.93 3.29
C LEU A 90 14.30 -10.13 4.21
N ASP A 91 14.38 -11.36 3.68
CA ASP A 91 14.50 -12.59 4.49
C ASP A 91 13.35 -12.70 5.51
N LEU A 92 12.13 -12.35 5.09
CA LEU A 92 10.90 -12.42 5.91
C LEU A 92 9.96 -13.54 5.43
N ASN A 93 10.54 -14.55 4.80
CA ASN A 93 9.89 -15.68 4.13
C ASN A 93 9.96 -16.96 4.95
N ALA A 94 9.54 -16.89 6.22
CA ALA A 94 9.57 -18.04 7.12
C ALA A 94 8.81 -19.25 6.56
N GLU A 95 9.41 -20.44 6.62
CA GLU A 95 8.75 -21.69 6.23
C GLU A 95 7.60 -22.01 7.17
N MET A 96 6.42 -22.29 6.61
CA MET A 96 5.21 -22.63 7.36
C MET A 96 4.50 -23.82 6.73
N SER A 97 3.97 -24.71 7.54
CA SER A 97 2.94 -25.65 7.08
C SER A 97 1.66 -24.91 6.70
N ILE A 98 0.81 -25.51 5.85
CA ILE A 98 -0.48 -24.92 5.46
C ILE A 98 -1.31 -24.50 6.69
N PRO A 99 -1.50 -25.33 7.75
CA PRO A 99 -2.24 -24.89 8.93
C PRO A 99 -1.61 -23.70 9.67
N GLN A 100 -0.28 -23.59 9.70
CA GLN A 100 0.42 -22.46 10.30
C GLN A 100 0.18 -21.19 9.47
N ALA A 101 0.32 -21.27 8.15
CA ALA A 101 0.06 -20.15 7.25
C ALA A 101 -1.40 -19.66 7.37
N LEU A 102 -2.37 -20.57 7.45
CA LEU A 102 -3.78 -20.19 7.65
C LEU A 102 -4.01 -19.52 9.02
N ARG A 103 -3.41 -20.02 10.10
CA ARG A 103 -3.49 -19.37 11.42
C ARG A 103 -2.79 -18.02 11.46
N TYR A 104 -1.72 -17.87 10.70
CA TYR A 104 -0.99 -16.62 10.56
C TYR A 104 -1.85 -15.56 9.83
N LEU A 105 -2.40 -15.92 8.67
CA LEU A 105 -3.22 -15.02 7.84
C LEU A 105 -4.58 -14.69 8.48
N TRP A 106 -5.25 -15.67 9.12
CA TRP A 106 -6.56 -15.49 9.75
C TRP A 106 -6.51 -15.33 11.28
N GLY A 107 -5.32 -15.15 11.86
CA GLY A 107 -5.14 -14.96 13.29
C GLY A 107 -5.61 -13.60 13.81
N GLU A 108 -5.55 -13.41 15.13
CA GLU A 108 -5.94 -12.14 15.76
C GLU A 108 -4.95 -11.00 15.48
N GLU A 109 -3.68 -11.32 15.21
CA GLU A 109 -2.61 -10.33 15.03
C GLU A 109 -2.71 -9.56 13.71
N SER A 110 -3.40 -10.09 12.70
CA SER A 110 -3.55 -9.52 11.36
C SER A 110 -5.01 -9.22 11.01
N LYS A 111 -5.87 -9.05 12.02
CA LYS A 111 -7.32 -8.97 11.83
C LYS A 111 -7.76 -7.68 11.15
N ILE A 112 -7.06 -6.57 11.38
CA ILE A 112 -7.34 -5.28 10.76
C ILE A 112 -6.86 -5.31 9.30
N THR A 113 -5.68 -5.88 9.02
CA THR A 113 -5.21 -6.15 7.65
C THR A 113 -6.28 -6.87 6.85
N ARG A 114 -6.90 -7.93 7.39
CA ARG A 114 -7.96 -8.66 6.68
C ARG A 114 -9.19 -7.79 6.40
N GLN A 115 -9.56 -6.96 7.37
CA GLN A 115 -10.76 -6.13 7.28
C GLN A 115 -10.65 -5.01 6.26
N LEU A 116 -9.44 -4.55 5.92
CA LEU A 116 -9.25 -3.50 4.89
C LEU A 116 -9.97 -3.84 3.59
N ALA A 117 -9.70 -5.03 3.04
CA ALA A 117 -10.31 -5.43 1.77
C ALA A 117 -11.84 -5.51 1.86
N TYR A 118 -12.37 -6.02 2.99
CA TYR A 118 -13.81 -6.14 3.19
C TYR A 118 -14.49 -4.77 3.32
N GLN A 119 -13.87 -3.84 4.03
CA GLN A 119 -14.42 -2.50 4.23
C GLN A 119 -14.35 -1.67 2.95
N ILE A 120 -13.23 -1.72 2.23
CA ILE A 120 -13.10 -1.08 0.90
C ILE A 120 -14.17 -1.65 -0.04
N ALA A 121 -14.30 -2.99 -0.12
CA ALA A 121 -15.31 -3.62 -0.96
C ALA A 121 -16.74 -3.24 -0.55
N GLY A 122 -17.03 -3.19 0.76
CA GLY A 122 -18.32 -2.79 1.29
C GLY A 122 -18.74 -1.37 0.88
N HIS A 123 -17.78 -0.47 0.70
CA HIS A 123 -18.01 0.90 0.25
C HIS A 123 -17.99 1.08 -1.27
N THR A 124 -17.52 0.11 -2.05
CA THR A 124 -17.24 0.33 -3.48
C THR A 124 -17.94 -0.64 -4.41
N LEU A 125 -18.24 -1.87 -3.98
CA LEU A 125 -18.71 -2.94 -4.88
C LEU A 125 -19.93 -2.55 -5.73
N GLN A 126 -20.88 -1.83 -5.12
CA GLN A 126 -22.12 -1.39 -5.76
C GLN A 126 -22.24 0.14 -5.83
N ALA A 127 -21.15 0.86 -5.54
CA ALA A 127 -21.17 2.31 -5.49
C ALA A 127 -21.09 2.94 -6.87
N ASP A 128 -21.61 4.15 -6.99
CA ASP A 128 -21.47 4.97 -8.20
C ASP A 128 -19.99 5.15 -8.57
N PRO A 129 -19.63 5.28 -9.86
CA PRO A 129 -18.23 5.43 -10.27
C PRO A 129 -17.54 6.63 -9.62
N VAL A 130 -18.30 7.68 -9.26
CA VAL A 130 -17.76 8.83 -8.52
C VAL A 130 -17.29 8.48 -7.10
N ILE A 131 -17.98 7.56 -6.42
CA ILE A 131 -17.59 7.10 -5.10
C ILE A 131 -16.38 6.18 -5.19
N LYS A 132 -16.35 5.28 -6.18
CA LYS A 132 -15.17 4.44 -6.48
C LYS A 132 -13.94 5.30 -6.75
N PHE A 133 -14.09 6.34 -7.57
CA PHE A 133 -13.03 7.29 -7.87
C PHE A 133 -12.51 7.99 -6.61
N VAL A 134 -13.41 8.47 -5.73
CA VAL A 134 -13.02 9.07 -4.45
C VAL A 134 -12.25 8.08 -3.57
N VAL A 135 -12.66 6.82 -3.52
CA VAL A 135 -11.93 5.79 -2.77
C VAL A 135 -10.53 5.57 -3.36
N VAL A 136 -10.39 5.50 -4.69
CA VAL A 136 -9.07 5.45 -5.34
C VAL A 136 -8.20 6.64 -4.92
N GLN A 137 -8.73 7.86 -4.89
CA GLN A 137 -7.96 9.02 -4.42
C GLN A 137 -7.49 8.90 -2.96
N VAL A 138 -8.29 8.27 -2.10
CA VAL A 138 -7.88 8.01 -0.72
C VAL A 138 -6.78 6.95 -0.66
N LEU A 139 -6.91 5.88 -1.45
CA LEU A 139 -5.90 4.81 -1.53
C LEU A 139 -4.55 5.36 -1.97
N GLU A 140 -4.51 6.13 -3.07
CA GLU A 140 -3.30 6.82 -3.55
C GLU A 140 -2.72 7.76 -2.47
N ALA A 141 -3.56 8.51 -1.76
CA ALA A 141 -3.10 9.41 -0.71
C ALA A 141 -2.46 8.66 0.47
N THR A 142 -2.98 7.47 0.83
CA THR A 142 -2.37 6.61 1.85
C THR A 142 -1.11 5.91 1.34
N GLY A 143 -1.10 5.50 0.07
CA GLY A 143 0.05 4.92 -0.63
C GLY A 143 1.23 5.89 -0.67
N ASP A 144 1.01 7.12 -1.13
CA ASP A 144 2.05 8.15 -1.22
C ASP A 144 2.77 8.40 0.12
N VAL A 145 2.01 8.48 1.22
CA VAL A 145 2.61 8.62 2.57
C VAL A 145 3.47 7.39 2.92
N PHE A 146 2.99 6.19 2.63
CA PHE A 146 3.71 4.97 2.93
C PHE A 146 4.96 4.79 2.07
N PHE A 147 4.81 4.89 0.75
CA PHE A 147 5.86 4.63 -0.22
C PHE A 147 6.94 5.71 -0.24
N SER A 148 6.60 6.98 -0.02
CA SER A 148 7.61 8.04 0.13
C SER A 148 8.62 7.72 1.25
N ILE A 149 8.16 7.10 2.34
CA ILE A 149 9.01 6.69 3.46
C ILE A 149 9.67 5.34 3.17
N SER A 150 8.93 4.35 2.66
CA SER A 150 9.51 3.03 2.40
C SER A 150 10.61 3.06 1.35
N ASN A 151 10.52 3.96 0.37
CA ASN A 151 11.52 4.12 -0.68
C ASN A 151 12.88 4.55 -0.14
N GLU A 152 12.92 5.43 0.87
CA GLU A 152 14.17 5.75 1.56
C GLU A 152 14.77 4.51 2.24
N ILE A 153 13.93 3.66 2.82
CA ILE A 153 14.38 2.42 3.48
C ILE A 153 14.89 1.42 2.45
N ALA A 154 14.18 1.26 1.34
CA ALA A 154 14.56 0.42 0.22
C ALA A 154 15.92 0.85 -0.37
N PHE A 155 16.15 2.16 -0.52
CA PHE A 155 17.44 2.69 -0.96
C PHE A 155 18.58 2.33 0.00
N GLU A 156 18.37 2.48 1.31
CA GLU A 156 19.35 2.05 2.31
C GLU A 156 19.60 0.54 2.26
N LEU A 157 18.54 -0.26 2.13
CA LEU A 157 18.65 -1.71 2.01
C LEU A 157 19.44 -2.12 0.76
N GLN A 158 19.12 -1.55 -0.40
CA GLN A 158 19.82 -1.83 -1.65
C GLN A 158 21.30 -1.48 -1.57
N ALA A 159 21.66 -0.38 -0.90
CA ALA A 159 23.05 -0.02 -0.66
C ALA A 159 23.80 -1.09 0.17
N LEU A 160 23.13 -1.68 1.17
CA LEU A 160 23.68 -2.68 2.08
C LEU A 160 23.71 -4.10 1.50
N THR A 161 22.62 -4.53 0.85
CA THR A 161 22.42 -5.93 0.43
C THR A 161 22.73 -6.17 -1.04
N LYS A 162 22.72 -5.12 -1.86
CA LYS A 162 22.77 -5.16 -3.33
C LYS A 162 21.56 -5.85 -3.99
N ASN A 163 20.51 -6.14 -3.23
CA ASN A 163 19.23 -6.61 -3.77
C ASN A 163 18.38 -5.41 -4.22
N GLU A 164 17.52 -5.64 -5.20
CA GLU A 164 16.49 -4.68 -5.60
C GLU A 164 15.23 -4.87 -4.75
N TYR A 165 14.58 -3.76 -4.38
CA TYR A 165 13.34 -3.76 -3.61
C TYR A 165 12.29 -3.03 -4.43
N LEU A 166 11.43 -3.79 -5.11
CA LEU A 166 10.51 -3.31 -6.13
C LEU A 166 9.25 -2.70 -5.52
N PHE A 167 8.67 -3.38 -4.53
CA PHE A 167 7.40 -2.97 -3.94
C PHE A 167 7.58 -1.80 -2.97
N PHE A 168 8.62 -1.84 -2.13
CA PHE A 168 8.89 -0.77 -1.18
C PHE A 168 9.73 0.36 -1.77
N GLY A 169 10.29 0.19 -2.97
CA GLY A 169 11.25 1.11 -3.58
C GLY A 169 10.73 1.88 -4.79
N GLU A 170 11.66 2.44 -5.56
CA GLU A 170 11.39 3.43 -6.61
C GLU A 170 10.50 2.90 -7.74
N ALA A 171 10.49 1.59 -7.99
CA ALA A 171 9.65 1.00 -9.04
C ALA A 171 8.16 1.27 -8.78
N HIS A 172 7.69 1.09 -7.55
CA HIS A 172 6.31 1.38 -7.15
C HIS A 172 5.96 2.86 -7.34
N ILE A 173 6.80 3.76 -6.81
CA ILE A 173 6.57 5.22 -6.89
C ILE A 173 6.54 5.70 -8.34
N ARG A 174 7.40 5.16 -9.20
CA ARG A 174 7.43 5.55 -10.62
C ARG A 174 6.13 5.18 -11.32
N GLU A 175 5.61 3.97 -11.08
CA GLU A 175 4.33 3.57 -11.69
C GLU A 175 3.15 4.37 -11.11
N GLU A 176 3.13 4.66 -9.81
CA GLU A 176 2.11 5.54 -9.20
C GLU A 176 2.09 6.96 -9.82
N ASN A 177 3.27 7.55 -10.07
CA ASN A 177 3.35 8.87 -10.72
C ASN A 177 2.98 8.84 -12.21
N GLU A 178 3.02 7.66 -12.83
CA GLU A 178 2.61 7.43 -14.22
C GLU A 178 1.13 7.00 -14.32
N HIS A 179 0.45 6.77 -13.18
CA HIS A 179 -0.98 6.48 -13.17
C HIS A 179 -1.76 7.57 -13.90
N VAL A 180 -2.71 7.18 -14.74
CA VAL A 180 -3.48 8.13 -15.57
C VAL A 180 -4.20 9.19 -14.74
N ILE A 181 -4.53 8.86 -13.48
CA ILE A 181 -5.19 9.77 -12.54
C ILE A 181 -4.27 10.92 -12.07
N ALA A 182 -2.96 10.74 -12.13
CA ALA A 182 -1.95 11.75 -11.77
C ALA A 182 -1.61 12.71 -12.93
N THR A 183 -2.29 12.63 -14.07
CA THR A 183 -2.02 13.48 -15.25
C THR A 183 -2.78 14.82 -15.21
N ALA A 184 -2.18 15.88 -15.76
CA ALA A 184 -2.81 17.21 -15.84
C ALA A 184 -4.14 17.23 -16.62
N GLU A 185 -4.33 16.28 -17.55
CA GLU A 185 -5.57 16.10 -18.29
C GLU A 185 -6.66 15.47 -17.41
N ALA A 186 -6.31 14.52 -16.56
CA ALA A 186 -7.20 13.99 -15.53
C ALA A 186 -7.54 15.07 -14.49
N GLU A 187 -6.60 15.90 -14.05
CA GLU A 187 -6.83 16.97 -13.07
C GLU A 187 -7.94 17.94 -13.48
N ASN A 188 -7.95 18.38 -14.74
CA ASN A 188 -8.98 19.28 -15.26
C ASN A 188 -10.36 18.60 -15.28
N PHE A 189 -10.43 17.35 -15.74
CA PHE A 189 -11.67 16.57 -15.70
C PHE A 189 -12.17 16.36 -14.27
N ILE A 190 -11.28 16.03 -13.34
CA ILE A 190 -11.57 15.82 -11.92
C ILE A 190 -12.15 17.09 -11.28
N ALA A 191 -11.62 18.26 -11.64
CA ALA A 191 -12.09 19.54 -11.11
C ALA A 191 -13.55 19.85 -11.50
N GLU A 192 -14.00 19.36 -12.66
CA GLU A 192 -15.34 19.55 -13.20
C GLU A 192 -16.37 18.52 -12.70
N ILE A 193 -15.95 17.49 -11.95
CA ILE A 193 -16.88 16.47 -11.42
C ILE A 193 -17.90 17.11 -10.45
N GLU A 194 -19.15 17.09 -10.90
CA GLU A 194 -20.34 17.46 -10.13
C GLU A 194 -20.86 16.29 -9.31
N PHE A 195 -21.39 16.61 -8.14
CA PHE A 195 -21.95 15.63 -7.21
C PHE A 195 -23.39 16.02 -6.91
N THR A 196 -24.29 15.06 -6.93
CA THR A 196 -25.56 15.20 -6.21
C THR A 196 -25.30 15.36 -4.71
N ASP A 197 -26.29 15.86 -3.96
CA ASP A 197 -26.14 16.01 -2.51
C ASP A 197 -25.89 14.67 -1.82
N SER A 198 -26.55 13.59 -2.29
CA SER A 198 -26.34 12.24 -1.78
C SER A 198 -24.92 11.75 -2.04
N GLN A 199 -24.43 11.85 -3.28
CA GLN A 199 -23.07 11.44 -3.64
C GLN A 199 -22.03 12.26 -2.87
N ARG A 200 -22.29 13.55 -2.62
CA ARG A 200 -21.39 14.40 -1.85
C ARG A 200 -21.29 13.96 -0.40
N GLN A 201 -22.42 13.63 0.23
CA GLN A 201 -22.44 13.12 1.61
C GLN A 201 -21.74 11.77 1.70
N GLU A 202 -22.03 10.88 0.76
CA GLU A 202 -21.39 9.57 0.67
C GLU A 202 -19.87 9.69 0.45
N ALA A 203 -19.43 10.55 -0.47
CA ALA A 203 -18.02 10.80 -0.74
C ALA A 203 -17.26 11.28 0.51
N LEU A 204 -17.82 12.25 1.25
CA LEU A 204 -17.21 12.73 2.50
C LEU A 204 -17.14 11.61 3.55
N TYR A 205 -18.21 10.82 3.66
CA TYR A 205 -18.27 9.70 4.59
C TYR A 205 -17.23 8.61 4.27
N VAL A 206 -17.10 8.21 3.00
CA VAL A 206 -16.13 7.17 2.62
C VAL A 206 -14.69 7.65 2.78
N VAL A 207 -14.39 8.94 2.56
CA VAL A 207 -13.05 9.49 2.84
C VAL A 207 -12.69 9.28 4.30
N ASP A 208 -13.57 9.70 5.22
CA ASP A 208 -13.33 9.52 6.65
C ASP A 208 -13.20 8.04 7.04
N LYS A 209 -14.05 7.17 6.47
CA LYS A 209 -14.04 5.74 6.80
C LYS A 209 -12.81 5.01 6.32
N ILE A 210 -12.37 5.28 5.09
CA ILE A 210 -11.17 4.64 4.55
C ILE A 210 -9.92 5.13 5.31
N PHE A 211 -9.78 6.43 5.58
CA PHE A 211 -8.67 6.90 6.43
C PHE A 211 -8.71 6.33 7.84
N GLN A 212 -9.90 6.14 8.42
CA GLN A 212 -10.04 5.52 9.74
C GLN A 212 -9.49 4.08 9.74
N ILE A 213 -9.90 3.23 8.79
CA ILE A 213 -9.44 1.83 8.77
C ILE A 213 -7.95 1.71 8.43
N PHE A 214 -7.41 2.57 7.56
CA PHE A 214 -5.96 2.62 7.33
C PHE A 214 -5.21 3.09 8.58
N THR A 215 -5.76 4.05 9.33
CA THR A 215 -5.18 4.48 10.62
C THR A 215 -5.11 3.32 11.60
N GLU A 216 -6.20 2.58 11.78
CA GLU A 216 -6.25 1.37 12.62
C GLU A 216 -5.23 0.32 12.15
N TRP A 217 -5.11 0.12 10.84
CA TRP A 217 -4.14 -0.80 10.24
C TRP A 217 -2.69 -0.41 10.58
N THR A 218 -2.33 0.88 10.55
CA THR A 218 -0.96 1.29 10.91
C THR A 218 -0.59 0.94 12.35
N TYR A 219 -1.56 0.94 13.28
CA TYR A 219 -1.33 0.50 14.66
C TYR A 219 -1.11 -1.02 14.73
N GLU A 220 -1.85 -1.81 13.95
CA GLU A 220 -1.65 -3.25 13.85
C GLU A 220 -0.26 -3.58 13.27
N LEU A 221 0.15 -2.92 12.18
CA LEU A 221 1.48 -3.09 11.59
C LEU A 221 2.59 -2.74 12.59
N LEU A 222 2.45 -1.63 13.32
CA LEU A 222 3.44 -1.26 14.34
C LEU A 222 3.51 -2.28 15.48
N ALA A 223 2.36 -2.75 15.96
CA ALA A 223 2.31 -3.79 17.00
C ALA A 223 2.97 -5.08 16.52
N TYR A 224 2.73 -5.49 15.28
CA TYR A 224 3.39 -6.64 14.66
C TYR A 224 4.92 -6.45 14.65
N ALA A 225 5.42 -5.33 14.13
CA ALA A 225 6.87 -5.06 14.07
C ALA A 225 7.54 -5.09 15.45
N GLN A 226 6.83 -4.67 16.50
CA GLN A 226 7.34 -4.67 17.88
C GLN A 226 7.34 -6.08 18.49
N ASN A 227 6.38 -6.93 18.13
CA ASN A 227 6.28 -8.31 18.61
C ASN A 227 7.18 -9.29 17.83
N HIS A 228 7.55 -8.94 16.60
CA HIS A 228 8.37 -9.75 15.70
C HIS A 228 9.66 -9.01 15.31
N PRO A 229 10.54 -8.69 16.27
CA PRO A 229 11.82 -8.06 15.95
C PRO A 229 12.65 -8.99 15.06
N VAL A 230 13.32 -8.40 14.07
CA VAL A 230 14.18 -9.12 13.14
C VAL A 230 15.63 -8.87 13.49
N GLU A 231 16.42 -9.95 13.48
CA GLU A 231 17.86 -9.85 13.66
C GLU A 231 18.49 -9.01 12.53
N PRO A 232 19.64 -8.38 12.78
CA PRO A 232 20.40 -7.71 11.72
C PRO A 232 20.63 -8.67 10.55
N ALA A 233 20.41 -8.19 9.32
CA ALA A 233 20.73 -8.98 8.14
C ALA A 233 22.19 -9.43 8.22
N LYS A 234 22.44 -10.74 8.09
CA LYS A 234 23.82 -11.24 7.99
C LYS A 234 24.41 -10.63 6.72
N LEU A 235 25.38 -9.74 6.87
CA LEU A 235 26.22 -9.32 5.75
C LEU A 235 26.71 -10.60 5.08
N LYS A 236 26.36 -10.82 3.81
CA LYS A 236 26.97 -11.89 3.03
C LYS A 236 28.47 -11.62 3.04
N GLN A 237 29.22 -12.35 3.86
CA GLN A 237 30.67 -12.34 3.81
C GLN A 237 31.02 -12.91 2.44
N PHE A 238 31.46 -12.05 1.54
CA PHE A 238 32.12 -12.51 0.34
C PHE A 238 33.49 -13.03 0.77
N GLU A 239 33.65 -14.34 0.80
CA GLU A 239 34.98 -14.95 0.75
C GLU A 239 35.61 -14.52 -0.56
N ALA A 240 36.49 -13.51 -0.50
CA ALA A 240 37.43 -13.25 -1.56
C ALA A 240 38.33 -14.48 -1.67
N ALA A 241 37.99 -15.40 -2.57
CA ALA A 241 38.85 -16.51 -2.94
C ALA A 241 40.24 -15.93 -3.26
N GLN A 242 41.22 -16.38 -2.49
CA GLN A 242 42.62 -16.04 -2.63
C GLN A 242 43.09 -16.33 -4.06
N MET A 243 43.16 -15.30 -4.91
CA MET A 243 44.22 -15.24 -5.92
C MET A 243 45.45 -14.73 -5.21
N LEU A 244 46.31 -15.63 -4.73
CA LEU A 244 47.75 -15.42 -4.54
C LEU A 244 48.43 -16.78 -4.28
N CYS A 245 49.33 -17.15 -5.20
CA CYS A 245 50.27 -18.29 -5.16
C CYS A 245 49.61 -19.67 -5.40
N VAL A 246 49.88 -20.38 -6.51
CA VAL A 246 51.18 -20.83 -7.07
C VAL A 246 51.15 -20.82 -8.59
#